data_AF-C1CWL1-F1
#
_entry.id   AF-C1CWL1-F1
#
_cell.length_a   1.000
_cell.length_b   1.000
_cell.length_c   1.000
_cell.angle_alpha   90.00
_cell.angle_beta   90.00
_cell.angle_gamma   90.00
#
_symmetry.space_group_name_H-M   'P 1'
#
loop_
_entity.id
_entity.type
_entity.pdbx_description
1 polymer ?
#
loop_
_entity_poly.entity_id
_entity_poly.type
_entity_poly.pdbx_seq_one_letter_code
_entity_poly.pdbx_strand_id
1 'polypeptide(L)'
;MEDLIRGRLGGADGYDIRCAIDGDTIKGRAGGKLHGKDINLEITERGVQGSVGPDSVRIELQDGELRGNVGAQKLTLRGVDRVTGFLGEPIVGWNIVAHQNGEKLAGQLGSTVLGRPFELDLGSAPGWVGTLVAVVAFYALEPRANVSR
;
A
#
# COMPACT_ATOMS: atom_id res chain seq x y z
N MET A 1 12.21 -17.92 -5.61
CA MET A 1 10.82 -17.96 -6.12
C MET A 1 10.36 -16.52 -6.03
N GLU A 2 10.04 -15.90 -7.15
CA GLU A 2 9.57 -14.51 -7.16
C GLU A 2 8.06 -14.52 -6.98
N ASP A 3 7.56 -13.88 -5.94
CA ASP A 3 6.13 -13.67 -5.77
C ASP A 3 5.69 -12.42 -6.52
N LEU A 4 4.53 -12.48 -7.18
CA LEU A 4 4.02 -11.37 -7.96
C LEU A 4 2.74 -10.84 -7.32
N ILE A 5 2.81 -9.63 -6.77
CA ILE A 5 1.62 -8.87 -6.41
C ILE A 5 1.10 -8.15 -7.64
N ARG A 6 -0.16 -8.39 -8.00
CA ARG A 6 -0.81 -7.69 -9.13
C ARG A 6 -2.28 -7.45 -8.87
N GLY A 7 -2.81 -6.35 -9.38
CA GLY A 7 -4.24 -6.10 -9.29
C GLY A 7 -4.60 -4.66 -9.59
N ARG A 8 -5.70 -4.19 -9.02
CA ARG A 8 -6.27 -2.88 -9.33
C ARG A 8 -6.65 -2.11 -8.08
N LEU A 9 -6.46 -0.79 -8.13
CA LEU A 9 -6.89 0.16 -7.11
C LEU A 9 -7.84 1.20 -7.70
N GLY A 10 -9.02 1.38 -7.13
CA GLY A 10 -10.00 2.39 -7.54
C GLY A 10 -11.14 1.90 -8.44
N GLY A 11 -11.35 0.58 -8.57
CA GLY A 11 -12.43 0.03 -9.40
C GLY A 11 -12.18 0.17 -10.90
N ALA A 12 -13.23 0.31 -11.71
CA ALA A 12 -13.15 0.28 -13.19
C ALA A 12 -12.23 1.37 -13.77
N ASP A 13 -12.30 2.59 -13.24
CA ASP A 13 -11.44 3.72 -13.63
C ASP A 13 -10.14 3.80 -12.80
N GLY A 14 -9.79 2.68 -12.16
CA GLY A 14 -8.67 2.56 -11.26
C GLY A 14 -7.31 2.38 -11.94
N TYR A 15 -6.29 2.24 -11.11
CA TYR A 15 -4.90 2.05 -11.51
C TYR A 15 -4.49 0.58 -11.39
N ASP A 16 -3.72 0.09 -12.34
CA ASP A 16 -3.09 -1.22 -12.23
C ASP A 16 -1.90 -1.15 -11.26
N ILE A 17 -1.72 -2.18 -10.45
CA ILE A 17 -0.57 -2.37 -9.57
C ILE A 17 0.13 -3.65 -10.02
N ARG A 18 1.46 -3.59 -10.14
CA ARG A 18 2.28 -4.78 -10.40
C ARG A 18 3.63 -4.65 -9.69
N CYS A 19 3.86 -5.50 -8.70
CA CYS A 19 5.12 -5.57 -7.96
C CYS A 19 5.61 -7.03 -7.88
N ALA A 20 6.91 -7.22 -8.04
CA ALA A 20 7.59 -8.47 -7.72
C ALA A 20 8.18 -8.37 -6.30
N ILE A 21 8.16 -9.48 -5.59
CA ILE A 21 8.84 -9.69 -4.33
C ILE A 21 9.98 -10.67 -4.58
N ASP A 22 11.18 -10.25 -4.22
CA ASP A 22 12.39 -11.09 -4.24
C ASP A 22 13.10 -10.96 -2.90
N GLY A 23 12.98 -12.01 -2.08
CA GLY A 23 13.42 -12.00 -0.68
C GLY A 23 12.76 -10.86 0.09
N ASP A 24 13.60 -9.96 0.60
CA ASP A 24 13.16 -8.80 1.38
C ASP A 24 12.84 -7.57 0.52
N THR A 25 12.94 -7.66 -0.81
CA THR A 25 12.76 -6.49 -1.69
C THR A 25 11.43 -6.56 -2.43
N ILE A 26 10.72 -5.43 -2.49
CA ILE A 26 9.49 -5.26 -3.28
C ILE A 26 9.76 -4.20 -4.35
N LYS A 27 9.72 -4.60 -5.62
CA LYS A 27 9.93 -3.68 -6.76
C LYS A 27 8.78 -3.76 -7.73
N GLY A 28 8.31 -2.62 -8.22
CA GLY A 28 7.18 -2.62 -9.13
C GLY A 28 6.78 -1.25 -9.61
N ARG A 29 5.58 -1.21 -10.16
CA ARG A 29 4.96 0.01 -10.67
C ARG A 29 3.46 0.00 -10.36
N ALA A 30 2.96 1.17 -10.00
CA ALA A 30 1.53 1.45 -9.89
C ALA A 30 1.13 2.50 -10.91
N GLY A 31 -0.05 2.34 -11.54
CA GLY A 31 -0.57 3.26 -12.56
C GLY A 31 -0.36 2.78 -14.00
N GLY A 32 -1.00 3.49 -14.94
CA GLY A 32 -0.92 3.18 -16.37
C GLY A 32 0.44 3.53 -17.00
N LYS A 33 0.62 3.16 -18.27
CA LYS A 33 1.91 3.29 -19.00
C LYS A 33 2.52 4.69 -19.00
N LEU A 34 1.71 5.75 -18.98
CA LEU A 34 2.17 7.15 -19.08
C LEU A 34 2.37 7.87 -17.75
N HIS A 35 1.61 7.51 -16.71
CA HIS A 35 1.61 8.23 -15.42
C HIS A 35 1.94 7.33 -14.22
N GLY A 36 2.48 6.14 -14.48
CA GLY A 36 2.83 5.21 -13.42
C GLY A 36 3.98 5.69 -12.55
N LYS A 37 3.99 5.25 -11.29
CA LYS A 37 5.00 5.53 -10.28
C LYS A 37 5.70 4.23 -9.91
N ASP A 38 7.02 4.26 -9.88
CA ASP A 38 7.82 3.11 -9.48
C ASP A 38 7.80 2.95 -7.98
N ILE A 39 7.63 1.72 -7.51
CA ILE A 39 7.65 1.33 -6.10
C ILE A 39 8.94 0.56 -5.88
N ASN A 40 9.76 1.00 -4.93
CA ASN A 40 10.99 0.33 -4.52
C ASN A 40 11.03 0.31 -2.99
N LEU A 41 10.73 -0.84 -2.39
CA LEU A 41 10.69 -1.03 -0.95
C LEU A 41 11.59 -2.20 -0.54
N GLU A 42 12.05 -2.15 0.70
CA GLU A 42 12.84 -3.17 1.36
C GLU A 42 12.24 -3.43 2.73
N ILE A 43 11.91 -4.68 3.00
CA ILE A 43 11.51 -5.20 4.30
C ILE A 43 12.80 -5.39 5.11
N THR A 44 12.79 -4.90 6.34
CA THR A 44 13.93 -4.97 7.25
C THR A 44 13.46 -5.60 8.55
N GLU A 45 14.40 -5.99 9.42
CA GLU A 45 14.08 -6.46 10.77
C GLU A 45 13.26 -5.44 11.59
N ARG A 46 13.35 -4.15 11.25
CA ARG A 46 12.68 -3.06 11.98
C ARG A 46 11.38 -2.59 11.33
N GLY A 47 11.04 -3.04 10.13
CA GLY A 47 9.88 -2.55 9.38
C GLY A 47 10.13 -2.50 7.88
N VAL A 48 9.72 -1.42 7.21
CA VAL A 48 9.85 -1.25 5.75
C VAL A 48 10.41 0.13 5.40
N GLN A 49 11.36 0.18 4.49
CA GLN A 49 11.95 1.42 3.98
C GLN A 49 12.00 1.44 2.45
N GLY A 50 12.08 2.62 1.84
CA GLY A 50 12.25 2.76 0.40
C GLY A 50 11.60 4.03 -0.15
N SER A 51 10.95 3.89 -1.31
CA SER A 51 10.35 5.02 -2.03
C SER A 51 9.20 4.60 -2.95
N VAL A 52 8.33 5.57 -3.24
CA VAL A 52 7.39 5.51 -4.36
C VAL A 52 7.47 6.78 -5.20
N GLY A 53 7.81 6.65 -6.48
CA GLY A 53 8.18 7.81 -7.29
C GLY A 53 9.29 8.63 -6.61
N PRO A 54 9.11 9.95 -6.40
CA PRO A 54 10.08 10.78 -5.69
C PRO A 54 9.95 10.75 -4.16
N ASP A 55 8.89 10.14 -3.63
CA ASP A 55 8.53 10.22 -2.22
C ASP A 55 9.16 9.06 -1.42
N SER A 56 9.62 9.35 -0.21
CA SER A 56 10.21 8.34 0.68
C SER A 56 9.16 7.51 1.40
N VAL A 57 9.48 6.26 1.71
CA VAL A 57 8.68 5.38 2.56
C VAL A 57 9.54 4.93 3.72
N ARG A 58 9.08 5.14 4.95
CA ARG A 58 9.75 4.66 6.16
C ARG A 58 8.72 4.29 7.21
N ILE A 59 8.66 3.02 7.54
CA ILE A 59 7.67 2.44 8.43
C ILE A 59 8.41 1.49 9.37
N GLU A 60 8.11 1.56 10.66
CA GLU A 60 8.75 0.75 11.69
C GLU A 60 7.70 -0.11 12.40
N LEU A 61 8.09 -1.31 12.81
CA LEU A 61 7.30 -2.17 13.68
C LEU A 61 7.45 -1.68 15.12
N GLN A 62 6.34 -1.19 15.68
CA GLN A 62 6.26 -0.65 17.04
C GLN A 62 4.99 -1.20 17.71
N ASP A 63 5.14 -1.88 18.85
CA ASP A 63 4.03 -2.44 19.64
C ASP A 63 3.08 -3.35 18.84
N GLY A 64 3.61 -4.13 17.89
CA GLY A 64 2.82 -5.02 17.03
C GLY A 64 2.11 -4.31 15.87
N GLU A 65 2.48 -3.06 15.57
CA GLU A 65 1.90 -2.24 14.52
C GLU A 65 2.99 -1.67 13.63
N LEU A 66 2.69 -1.53 12.34
CA LEU A 66 3.57 -0.83 11.41
C LEU A 66 3.22 0.66 11.43
N ARG A 67 4.15 1.51 11.84
CA ARG A 67 3.96 2.96 12.02
C ARG A 67 5.06 3.75 11.33
N GLY A 68 4.70 4.83 10.64
CA GLY A 68 5.69 5.71 10.03
C GLY A 68 5.09 6.62 9.00
N ASN A 69 5.77 6.79 7.86
CA ASN A 69 5.42 7.74 6.83
C ASN A 69 5.50 7.14 5.42
N VAL A 70 4.55 7.55 4.58
CA VAL A 70 4.59 7.44 3.13
C VAL A 70 4.57 8.87 2.61
N GLY A 71 5.72 9.34 2.12
CA GLY A 71 6.00 10.75 1.87
C GLY A 71 5.64 11.62 3.06
N ALA A 72 4.75 12.59 2.86
CA ALA A 72 4.32 13.50 3.93
C ALA A 72 3.27 12.89 4.89
N GLN A 73 2.63 11.78 4.53
CA GLN A 73 1.50 11.25 5.28
C GLN A 73 1.93 10.22 6.31
N LYS A 74 1.33 10.27 7.50
CA LYS A 74 1.52 9.25 8.54
C LYS A 74 0.77 7.98 8.17
N LEU A 75 1.36 6.82 8.40
CA LEU A 75 0.74 5.52 8.19
C LEU A 75 0.74 4.73 9.50
N THR A 76 -0.37 4.07 9.79
CA THR A 76 -0.45 2.99 10.78
C THR A 76 -1.16 1.80 10.15
N LEU A 77 -0.59 0.61 10.26
CA LEU A 77 -1.19 -0.67 9.85
C LEU A 77 -1.08 -1.69 10.99
N ARG A 78 -2.09 -2.55 11.11
CA ARG A 78 -2.15 -3.63 12.09
C ARG A 78 -2.77 -4.87 11.49
N GLY A 79 -2.35 -6.04 11.97
CA GLY A 79 -2.85 -7.34 11.51
C GLY A 79 -2.07 -7.89 10.32
N VAL A 80 -2.32 -9.17 10.01
CA VAL A 80 -1.63 -9.92 8.95
C VAL A 80 -2.60 -10.19 7.80
N ASP A 81 -3.61 -11.04 8.01
CA ASP A 81 -4.59 -11.41 6.98
C ASP A 81 -5.77 -10.43 6.93
N ARG A 82 -6.22 -9.99 8.11
CA ARG A 82 -7.16 -8.87 8.24
C ARG A 82 -6.38 -7.64 8.69
N VAL A 83 -6.17 -6.72 7.75
CA VAL A 83 -5.37 -5.52 7.98
C VAL A 83 -6.28 -4.34 8.20
N THR A 84 -6.02 -3.59 9.26
CA THR A 84 -6.67 -2.30 9.52
C THR A 84 -5.63 -1.21 9.69
N GLY A 85 -6.01 0.04 9.46
CA GLY A 85 -5.06 1.12 9.58
C GLY A 85 -5.60 2.48 9.20
N PHE A 86 -4.69 3.44 9.09
CA PHE A 86 -4.99 4.81 8.75
C PHE A 86 -3.81 5.45 8.01
N LEU A 87 -4.08 6.13 6.90
CA LEU A 87 -3.13 6.95 6.16
C LEU A 87 -3.53 8.43 6.25
N GLY A 88 -2.65 9.24 6.82
CA GLY A 88 -2.74 10.70 6.84
C GLY A 88 -2.93 11.27 8.24
N GLU A 89 -3.46 12.49 8.29
CA GLU A 89 -3.73 13.19 9.55
C GLU A 89 -5.08 12.80 10.17
N PRO A 90 -5.24 12.87 11.50
CA PRO A 90 -6.43 12.36 12.21
C PRO A 90 -7.79 12.85 11.69
N ILE A 91 -7.84 14.00 11.02
CA ILE A 91 -9.09 14.63 10.54
C ILE A 91 -9.28 14.45 9.02
N VAL A 92 -8.21 14.37 8.23
CA VAL A 92 -8.26 14.43 6.75
C VAL A 92 -7.68 13.15 6.10
N GLY A 93 -7.45 12.10 6.90
CA GLY A 93 -6.86 10.85 6.43
C GLY A 93 -7.87 9.80 5.95
N TRP A 94 -7.32 8.64 5.63
CA TRP A 94 -7.98 7.53 4.96
C TRP A 94 -7.93 6.31 5.86
N ASN A 95 -9.09 5.82 6.26
CA ASN A 95 -9.19 4.51 6.92
C ASN A 95 -8.75 3.41 5.97
N ILE A 96 -8.09 2.39 6.51
CA ILE A 96 -7.60 1.26 5.74
C ILE A 96 -8.26 0.01 6.30
N VAL A 97 -8.91 -0.75 5.43
CA VAL A 97 -9.43 -2.07 5.75
C VAL A 97 -9.09 -3.02 4.60
N ALA A 98 -8.54 -4.18 4.91
CA ALA A 98 -8.23 -5.21 3.93
C ALA A 98 -8.41 -6.60 4.53
N HIS A 99 -8.74 -7.56 3.69
CA HIS A 99 -8.91 -8.95 4.08
C HIS A 99 -8.35 -9.88 3.01
N GLN A 100 -7.38 -10.70 3.41
CA GLN A 100 -6.81 -11.75 2.59
C GLN A 100 -7.69 -13.00 2.68
N ASN A 101 -8.01 -13.60 1.52
CA ASN A 101 -8.63 -14.91 1.40
C ASN A 101 -7.81 -15.75 0.42
N GLY A 102 -6.98 -16.64 0.95
CA GLY A 102 -5.97 -17.37 0.18
C GLY A 102 -4.97 -16.40 -0.45
N GLU A 103 -4.79 -16.50 -1.76
CA GLU A 103 -3.86 -15.63 -2.52
C GLU A 103 -4.50 -14.29 -2.91
N LYS A 104 -5.77 -14.04 -2.58
CA LYS A 104 -6.46 -12.79 -2.94
C LYS A 104 -6.55 -11.86 -1.74
N LEU A 105 -6.36 -10.57 -1.98
CA LEU A 105 -6.56 -9.50 -1.01
C LEU A 105 -7.57 -8.52 -1.57
N ALA A 106 -8.63 -8.27 -0.82
CA ALA A 106 -9.60 -7.22 -1.13
C ALA A 106 -9.63 -6.20 0.02
N GLY A 107 -9.74 -4.93 -0.32
CA GLY A 107 -9.75 -3.88 0.68
C GLY A 107 -10.25 -2.54 0.16
N GLN A 108 -10.21 -1.56 1.05
CA GLN A 108 -10.65 -0.21 0.77
C GLN A 108 -9.83 0.81 1.55
N LEU A 109 -9.52 1.92 0.87
CA LEU A 109 -8.88 3.10 1.42
C LEU A 109 -9.93 4.22 1.50
N GLY A 110 -10.18 4.79 2.68
CA GLY A 110 -11.20 5.82 2.91
C GLY A 110 -12.55 5.27 3.35
N SER A 111 -13.58 6.11 3.28
CA SER A 111 -14.95 5.76 3.69
C SER A 111 -15.69 4.99 2.60
N THR A 112 -16.83 4.37 2.93
CA THR A 112 -17.67 3.67 1.95
C THR A 112 -18.15 4.55 0.79
N VAL A 113 -18.26 5.87 1.01
CA VAL A 113 -18.81 6.83 0.03
C VAL A 113 -17.73 7.48 -0.83
N LEU A 114 -16.55 7.75 -0.28
CA LEU A 114 -15.45 8.45 -0.97
C LEU A 114 -14.17 7.60 -1.09
N GLY A 115 -14.24 6.33 -0.69
CA GLY A 115 -13.09 5.45 -0.65
C GLY A 115 -12.72 4.87 -2.00
N ARG A 116 -11.48 4.41 -2.09
CA ARG A 116 -10.93 3.66 -3.22
C ARG A 116 -10.87 2.18 -2.84
N PRO A 117 -11.72 1.32 -3.41
CA PRO A 117 -11.56 -0.13 -3.23
C PRO A 117 -10.32 -0.61 -3.97
N PHE A 118 -9.71 -1.70 -3.52
CA PHE A 118 -8.62 -2.36 -4.24
C PHE A 118 -8.75 -3.87 -4.12
N GLU A 119 -8.27 -4.55 -5.16
CA GLU A 119 -8.19 -6.00 -5.22
C GLU A 119 -6.83 -6.39 -5.78
N LEU A 120 -6.11 -7.23 -5.05
CA LEU A 120 -4.79 -7.73 -5.41
C LEU A 120 -4.77 -9.26 -5.36
N ASP A 121 -4.03 -9.83 -6.30
CA ASP A 121 -3.48 -11.17 -6.26
C ASP A 121 -2.11 -11.08 -5.60
N LEU A 122 -1.88 -11.83 -4.53
CA LEU A 122 -0.69 -11.77 -3.68
C LEU A 122 0.31 -12.88 -4.01
N GLY A 123 -0.10 -13.93 -4.72
CA GLY A 123 0.66 -15.19 -4.71
C GLY A 123 0.81 -15.68 -3.28
N SER A 124 2.05 -15.90 -2.81
CA SER A 124 2.32 -16.29 -1.43
C SER A 124 2.57 -15.12 -0.47
N ALA A 125 2.52 -13.87 -0.95
CA ALA A 125 2.78 -12.70 -0.11
C ALA A 125 1.71 -12.54 0.99
N PRO A 126 2.10 -12.10 2.21
CA PRO A 126 1.16 -11.90 3.30
C PRO A 126 0.32 -10.63 3.11
N GLY A 127 -0.88 -10.61 3.69
CA GLY A 127 -1.89 -9.57 3.49
C GLY A 127 -1.42 -8.17 3.85
N TRP A 128 -0.57 -8.04 4.88
CA TRP A 128 0.02 -6.76 5.27
C TRP A 128 0.97 -6.19 4.19
N VAL A 129 1.71 -7.04 3.47
CA VAL A 129 2.57 -6.62 2.35
C VAL A 129 1.71 -6.12 1.20
N GLY A 130 0.68 -6.88 0.82
CA GLY A 130 -0.25 -6.46 -0.22
C GLY A 130 -0.96 -5.15 0.13
N THR A 131 -1.37 -4.99 1.39
CA THR A 131 -2.02 -3.76 1.88
C THR A 131 -1.04 -2.58 1.84
N LEU A 132 0.20 -2.77 2.25
CA LEU A 132 1.23 -1.73 2.17
C LEU A 132 1.47 -1.29 0.73
N VAL A 133 1.58 -2.22 -0.22
CA VAL A 133 1.70 -1.92 -1.64
C VAL A 133 0.51 -1.10 -2.15
N ALA A 134 -0.72 -1.47 -1.77
CA ALA A 134 -1.92 -0.72 -2.13
C ALA A 134 -1.91 0.71 -1.58
N VAL A 135 -1.51 0.89 -0.32
CA VAL A 135 -1.42 2.22 0.34
C VAL A 135 -0.37 3.09 -0.32
N VAL A 136 0.81 2.54 -0.60
CA VAL A 136 1.92 3.25 -1.25
C VAL A 136 1.55 3.66 -2.68
N ALA A 137 0.91 2.76 -3.43
CA ALA A 137 0.35 3.06 -4.75
C ALA A 137 -0.71 4.16 -4.69
N PHE A 138 -1.61 4.10 -3.71
CA PHE A 138 -2.65 5.09 -3.50
C PHE A 138 -2.08 6.48 -3.24
N TYR A 139 -1.15 6.59 -2.29
CA TYR A 139 -0.49 7.86 -1.98
C TYR A 139 0.11 8.50 -3.24
N ALA A 140 0.77 7.70 -4.07
CA ALA A 140 1.50 8.20 -5.23
C ALA A 140 0.61 8.60 -6.42
N LEU A 141 -0.60 8.06 -6.50
CA LEU A 141 -1.51 8.22 -7.65
C LEU A 141 -2.77 9.03 -7.34
N GLU A 142 -3.17 9.13 -6.07
CA GLU A 142 -4.30 9.94 -5.66
C GLU A 142 -3.81 11.34 -5.24
N PRO A 143 -4.08 12.40 -6.02
CA PRO A 143 -3.60 13.74 -5.70
C PRO A 143 -4.01 14.20 -4.30
N ARG A 144 -5.20 13.81 -3.83
CA ARG A 144 -5.72 14.15 -2.50
C ARG A 144 -4.93 13.52 -1.36
N ALA A 145 -4.32 12.37 -1.59
CA ALA A 145 -3.49 11.69 -0.60
C ALA A 145 -2.09 12.31 -0.50
N ASN A 146 -1.59 12.89 -1.60
CA ASN A 146 -0.29 13.55 -1.65
C ASN A 146 -0.35 15.06 -1.28
N VAL A 147 -1.50 15.60 -0.87
CA VAL A 147 -1.55 16.99 -0.39
C VAL A 147 -1.00 17.05 1.03
N SER A 148 0.22 17.55 1.17
CA SER A 148 0.65 18.21 2.41
C SER A 148 0.07 19.62 2.38
N ARG A 149 -0.80 19.96 3.34
CA ARG A 149 -1.17 21.36 3.53
C ARG A 149 -0.05 22.11 4.24
#